data_AF-A0A8S3PSY0-F1
#
_entry.id   AF-A0A8S3PSY0-F1
#
_cell.length_a   1.000
_cell.length_b   1.000
_cell.length_c   1.000
_cell.angle_alpha   90.00
_cell.angle_beta   90.00
_cell.angle_gamma   90.00
#
_symmetry.space_group_name_H-M   'P 1'
#
loop_
_entity.id
_entity.type
_entity.pdbx_description
1 polymer ?
#
loop_
_entity_poly.entity_id
_entity_poly.type
_entity_poly.pdbx_seq_one_letter_code
_entity_poly.pdbx_strand_id
1 'polypeptide(L)'
;MLSKVHGTAKGFLKYSTEKYGVPSNPNFTYMMDQVCRFSQGIINFRMATRRNYSDLIKSAKYMTKELFHGRSHPKYQVIEIFDTIQDLTMPEEVRSLNDIYSSITTSGNKSLGEDFDFILEEKNKQLKSWMPKGVPTDKIWLTVCRNNKLLETFKDHSVSTFNIKSNKGNSRSLGIENSTSAYRILLRKTDYLGKNQFQGWLLMKD
;
A
#
# COMPACT_ATOMS: atom_id res chain seq x y z
N MET A 1 41.90 8.64 7.62
CA MET A 1 41.02 9.33 8.58
C MET A 1 39.66 9.52 7.92
N LEU A 2 38.65 8.69 8.22
CA LEU A 2 37.31 8.88 7.66
C LEU A 2 36.68 10.10 8.34
N SER A 3 36.45 11.17 7.57
CA SER A 3 35.77 12.37 8.08
C SER A 3 34.41 12.00 8.68
N LYS A 4 34.01 12.69 9.76
CA LYS A 4 32.70 12.48 10.42
C LYS A 4 31.58 12.64 9.37
N VAL A 5 31.03 11.53 8.89
CA VAL A 5 29.92 11.56 7.93
C VAL A 5 28.67 11.97 8.70
N HIS A 6 28.24 13.21 8.51
CA HIS A 6 26.94 13.66 9.00
C HIS A 6 25.84 12.87 8.29
N GLY A 7 24.87 12.33 9.05
CA GLY A 7 23.70 11.58 8.58
C GLY A 7 22.74 12.42 7.74
N THR A 8 23.22 12.87 6.58
CA THR A 8 22.55 13.76 5.64
C THR A 8 22.72 13.19 4.23
N ALA A 9 21.79 13.48 3.32
CA ALA A 9 21.86 12.97 1.94
C ALA A 9 23.16 13.37 1.22
N LYS A 10 23.64 14.61 1.45
CA LYS A 10 24.94 15.09 0.92
C LYS A 10 26.13 14.34 1.51
N GLY A 11 26.09 14.06 2.82
CA GLY A 11 27.13 13.27 3.50
C GLY A 11 27.20 11.83 2.97
N PHE A 12 26.04 11.20 2.75
CA PHE A 12 25.97 9.87 2.15
C PHE A 12 26.52 9.87 0.72
N LEU A 13 26.15 10.84 -0.12
CA LEU A 13 26.64 10.90 -1.50
C LEU A 13 28.16 11.08 -1.56
N LYS A 14 28.72 11.96 -0.72
CA LYS A 14 30.17 12.17 -0.59
C LYS A 14 30.88 10.87 -0.16
N TYR A 15 30.37 10.22 0.88
CA TYR A 15 30.91 8.94 1.35
C TYR A 15 30.87 7.86 0.27
N SER A 16 29.74 7.72 -0.42
CA SER A 16 29.57 6.70 -1.47
C SER A 16 30.48 6.97 -2.67
N THR A 17 30.64 8.23 -3.06
CA THR A 17 31.57 8.65 -4.12
C THR A 17 33.01 8.33 -3.75
N GLU A 18 33.45 8.71 -2.54
CA GLU A 18 34.82 8.50 -2.06
C GLU A 18 35.16 7.01 -1.86
N LYS A 19 34.20 6.20 -1.37
CA LYS A 19 34.44 4.81 -1.00
C LYS A 19 34.17 3.82 -2.13
N TYR A 20 33.19 4.08 -2.99
CA TYR A 20 32.72 3.14 -4.02
C TYR A 20 32.87 3.65 -5.45
N GLY A 21 33.34 4.88 -5.66
CA GLY A 21 33.56 5.44 -7.00
C GLY A 21 32.27 5.74 -7.76
N VAL A 22 31.21 6.14 -7.06
CA VAL A 22 29.92 6.52 -7.66
C VAL A 22 30.06 7.85 -8.42
N PRO A 23 29.52 8.01 -9.64
CA PRO A 23 28.68 7.08 -10.41
C PRO A 23 29.46 6.17 -11.37
N SER A 24 30.79 6.26 -11.40
CA SER A 24 31.66 5.58 -12.35
C SER A 24 31.74 4.06 -12.17
N ASN A 25 31.33 3.53 -11.01
CA ASN A 25 31.29 2.09 -10.74
C ASN A 25 29.99 1.45 -11.24
N PRO A 26 30.04 0.62 -12.31
CA PRO A 26 28.84 0.01 -12.90
C PRO A 26 28.09 -0.90 -11.93
N ASN A 27 28.81 -1.60 -11.03
CA ASN A 27 28.20 -2.49 -10.05
C ASN A 27 27.39 -1.72 -9.00
N PHE A 28 27.90 -0.57 -8.54
CA PHE A 28 27.16 0.28 -7.62
C PHE A 28 25.88 0.80 -8.27
N THR A 29 25.99 1.32 -9.50
CA THR A 29 24.85 1.85 -10.25
C THR A 29 23.80 0.78 -10.49
N TYR A 30 24.21 -0.43 -10.87
CA TYR A 30 23.32 -1.59 -11.00
C TYR A 30 22.61 -1.92 -9.68
N MET A 31 23.35 -2.07 -8.57
CA MET A 31 22.75 -2.40 -7.27
C MET A 31 21.76 -1.33 -6.80
N MET A 32 22.09 -0.05 -6.99
CA MET A 32 21.20 1.05 -6.63
C MET A 32 19.92 1.04 -7.48
N ASP A 33 20.04 0.78 -8.79
CA ASP A 33 18.89 0.63 -9.69
C ASP A 33 17.98 -0.51 -9.23
N GLN A 34 18.54 -1.69 -8.94
CA GLN A 34 17.77 -2.83 -8.45
C GLN A 34 17.03 -2.50 -7.15
N VAL A 35 17.72 -1.91 -6.17
CA VAL A 35 17.11 -1.51 -4.88
C VAL A 35 15.96 -0.52 -5.11
N CYS A 36 16.15 0.50 -5.95
CA CYS A 36 15.12 1.47 -6.29
C CYS A 36 13.92 0.82 -6.99
N ARG A 37 14.17 -0.01 -8.01
CA ARG A 37 13.15 -0.71 -8.78
C ARG A 37 12.28 -1.59 -7.88
N PHE A 38 12.88 -2.41 -7.03
CA PHE A 38 12.14 -3.28 -6.14
C PHE A 38 11.42 -2.52 -5.02
N SER A 39 12.04 -1.47 -4.46
CA SER A 39 11.40 -0.61 -3.47
C SER A 39 10.16 0.07 -4.05
N GLN A 40 10.26 0.59 -5.28
CA GLN A 40 9.13 1.20 -5.98
C GLN A 40 8.04 0.17 -6.28
N GLY A 41 8.39 -1.05 -6.70
CA GLY A 41 7.44 -2.14 -6.89
C GLY A 41 6.67 -2.48 -5.61
N ILE A 42 7.34 -2.59 -4.47
CA ILE A 42 6.68 -2.87 -3.18
C ILE A 42 5.76 -1.71 -2.77
N ILE A 43 6.21 -0.46 -2.93
CA ILE A 43 5.39 0.73 -2.61
C ILE A 43 4.13 0.75 -3.49
N ASN A 44 4.29 0.53 -4.80
CA ASN A 44 3.19 0.49 -5.75
C ASN A 44 2.22 -0.63 -5.43
N PHE A 45 2.71 -1.84 -5.13
CA PHE A 45 1.87 -2.96 -4.73
C PHE A 45 1.01 -2.60 -3.51
N ARG A 46 1.64 -2.14 -2.42
CA ARG A 46 0.92 -1.79 -1.18
C ARG A 46 -0.08 -0.66 -1.38
N MET A 47 0.29 0.36 -2.16
CA MET A 47 -0.58 1.49 -2.45
C MET A 47 -1.77 1.07 -3.33
N ALA A 48 -1.51 0.23 -4.34
CA ALA A 48 -2.51 -0.26 -5.26
C ALA A 48 -3.50 -1.20 -4.58
N THR A 49 -3.05 -2.13 -3.71
CA THR A 49 -3.93 -2.96 -2.87
C THR A 49 -4.85 -2.09 -2.03
N ARG A 50 -4.34 -1.04 -1.38
CA ARG A 50 -5.15 -0.13 -0.55
C ARG A 50 -6.15 0.72 -1.31
N ARG A 51 -6.01 0.81 -2.64
CA ARG A 51 -6.88 1.61 -3.51
C ARG A 51 -7.69 0.75 -4.48
N ASN A 52 -7.60 -0.58 -4.33
CA ASN A 52 -8.05 -1.57 -5.30
C ASN A 52 -7.70 -1.22 -6.75
N TYR A 53 -6.45 -0.82 -7.01
CA TYR A 53 -5.99 -0.51 -8.37
C TYR A 53 -5.34 -1.74 -9.01
N SER A 54 -6.17 -2.62 -9.59
CA SER A 54 -5.78 -3.92 -10.15
C SER A 54 -4.62 -3.85 -11.15
N ASP A 55 -4.62 -2.91 -12.10
CA ASP A 55 -3.54 -2.77 -13.08
C ASP A 55 -2.19 -2.43 -12.44
N LEU A 56 -2.21 -1.55 -11.42
CA LEU A 56 -1.00 -1.19 -10.71
C LEU A 56 -0.51 -2.33 -9.81
N ILE A 57 -1.41 -3.15 -9.26
CA ILE A 57 -1.06 -4.41 -8.57
C ILE A 57 -0.35 -5.35 -9.55
N LYS A 58 -0.93 -5.58 -10.74
CA LYS A 58 -0.36 -6.46 -11.78
C LYS A 58 1.03 -5.97 -12.22
N SER A 59 1.18 -4.68 -12.49
CA SER A 59 2.47 -4.07 -12.84
C SER A 59 3.50 -4.18 -11.71
N ALA A 60 3.09 -3.89 -10.47
CA ALA A 60 3.97 -4.00 -9.31
C ALA A 60 4.44 -5.44 -9.05
N LYS A 61 3.54 -6.43 -9.17
CA LYS A 61 3.87 -7.86 -9.11
C LYS A 61 4.84 -8.26 -10.22
N TYR A 62 4.66 -7.75 -11.44
CA TYR A 62 5.58 -8.02 -12.55
C TYR A 62 6.98 -7.46 -12.27
N MET A 63 7.09 -6.23 -11.73
CA MET A 63 8.38 -5.63 -11.40
C MET A 63 9.12 -6.34 -10.28
N THR A 64 8.42 -7.01 -9.37
CA THR A 64 9.01 -7.69 -8.21
C THR A 64 9.06 -9.22 -8.34
N LYS A 65 8.71 -9.75 -9.52
CA LYS A 65 8.61 -11.20 -9.80
C LYS A 65 9.88 -11.99 -9.49
N GLU A 66 11.05 -11.37 -9.70
CA GLU A 66 12.36 -11.98 -9.47
C GLU A 66 12.74 -12.01 -7.98
N LEU A 67 12.20 -11.07 -7.18
CA LEU A 67 12.54 -10.92 -5.77
C LEU A 67 11.62 -11.76 -4.88
N PHE A 68 10.31 -11.66 -5.11
CA PHE A 68 9.35 -12.47 -4.40
C PHE A 68 9.16 -13.78 -5.14
N HIS A 69 9.90 -14.79 -4.68
CA HIS A 69 9.72 -16.21 -4.99
C HIS A 69 8.32 -16.76 -4.59
N GLY A 70 7.30 -15.91 -4.39
CA GLY A 70 5.90 -16.34 -4.44
C GLY A 70 5.58 -17.05 -5.75
N ARG A 71 6.34 -16.74 -6.81
CA ARG A 71 6.40 -17.48 -8.08
C ARG A 71 7.38 -18.66 -8.11
N SER A 72 7.91 -19.15 -7.00
CA SER A 72 8.69 -20.39 -6.96
C SER A 72 7.98 -21.50 -6.19
N HIS A 73 6.90 -21.16 -5.48
CA HIS A 73 6.03 -22.14 -4.84
C HIS A 73 4.98 -22.62 -5.86
N PRO A 74 5.04 -23.89 -6.31
CA PRO A 74 4.22 -24.38 -7.44
C PRO A 74 2.72 -24.15 -7.26
N LYS A 75 2.21 -24.26 -6.02
CA LYS A 75 0.78 -24.06 -5.74
C LYS A 75 0.32 -22.61 -5.97
N TYR A 76 1.14 -21.62 -5.63
CA TYR A 76 0.75 -20.21 -5.78
C TYR A 76 0.91 -19.74 -7.24
N GLN A 77 1.85 -20.31 -7.99
CA GLN A 77 1.93 -20.11 -9.43
C GLN A 77 0.66 -20.59 -10.14
N VAL A 78 0.16 -21.77 -9.80
CA VAL A 78 -1.06 -22.33 -10.40
C VAL A 78 -2.25 -21.43 -10.11
N ILE A 79 -2.38 -20.93 -8.89
CA ILE A 79 -3.46 -19.99 -8.53
C ILE A 79 -3.33 -18.69 -9.35
N GLU A 80 -2.15 -18.07 -9.40
CA GLU A 80 -1.98 -16.83 -10.18
C GLU A 80 -2.24 -17.03 -11.68
N ILE A 81 -1.80 -18.15 -12.25
CA ILE A 81 -2.06 -18.48 -13.65
C ILE A 81 -3.57 -18.68 -13.88
N PHE A 82 -4.24 -19.39 -12.98
CA PHE A 82 -5.67 -19.65 -13.08
C PHE A 82 -6.47 -18.35 -12.94
N ASP A 83 -6.17 -17.52 -11.95
CA ASP A 83 -6.78 -16.19 -11.77
C ASP A 83 -6.56 -15.31 -13.00
N THR A 84 -5.36 -15.32 -13.57
CA THR A 84 -5.03 -14.53 -14.77
C THR A 84 -5.77 -15.04 -16.01
N ILE A 85 -5.84 -16.36 -16.20
CA ILE A 85 -6.58 -16.96 -17.32
C ILE A 85 -8.08 -16.67 -17.16
N GLN A 86 -8.62 -16.81 -15.96
CA GLN A 86 -10.01 -16.52 -15.66
C GLN A 86 -10.33 -15.06 -15.94
N ASP A 87 -9.49 -14.12 -15.49
CA ASP A 87 -9.59 -12.71 -15.83
C ASP A 87 -9.57 -12.50 -17.35
N LEU A 88 -8.62 -13.09 -18.08
CA LEU A 88 -8.46 -12.86 -19.53
C LEU A 88 -9.61 -13.45 -20.34
N THR A 89 -10.12 -14.61 -19.96
CA THR A 89 -11.19 -15.33 -20.66
C THR A 89 -12.59 -14.82 -20.30
N MET A 90 -12.70 -13.97 -19.27
CA MET A 90 -13.96 -13.40 -18.85
C MET A 90 -14.58 -12.51 -19.94
N PRO A 91 -15.87 -12.72 -20.29
CA PRO A 91 -16.60 -11.79 -21.16
C PRO A 91 -16.54 -10.37 -20.61
N GLU A 92 -16.54 -9.38 -21.49
CA GLU A 92 -16.38 -7.96 -21.12
C GLU A 92 -17.48 -7.50 -20.15
N GLU A 93 -18.70 -8.00 -20.32
CA GLU A 93 -19.84 -7.71 -19.45
C GLU A 93 -19.58 -8.23 -18.03
N VAL A 94 -19.04 -9.45 -17.90
CA VAL A 94 -18.74 -10.06 -16.60
C VAL A 94 -17.53 -9.38 -15.95
N ARG A 95 -16.53 -9.00 -16.75
CA ARG A 95 -15.35 -8.26 -16.29
C ARG A 95 -15.74 -6.90 -15.74
N SER A 96 -16.64 -6.19 -16.42
CA SER A 96 -17.16 -4.90 -15.97
C SER A 96 -17.93 -5.01 -14.65
N LEU A 97 -18.73 -6.06 -14.47
CA LEU A 97 -19.39 -6.35 -13.19
C LEU A 97 -18.37 -6.68 -12.11
N ASN A 98 -17.37 -7.51 -12.41
CA ASN A 98 -16.33 -7.87 -11.47
C ASN A 98 -15.52 -6.65 -11.01
N ASP A 99 -15.17 -5.73 -11.91
CA ASP A 99 -14.47 -4.49 -11.56
C ASP A 99 -15.33 -3.58 -10.66
N ILE A 100 -16.66 -3.54 -10.88
CA ILE A 100 -17.59 -2.78 -10.04
C ILE A 100 -17.71 -3.38 -8.63
N TYR A 101 -17.74 -4.71 -8.53
CA TYR A 101 -18.03 -5.40 -7.27
C TYR A 101 -16.81 -5.93 -6.52
N SER A 102 -15.63 -5.97 -7.13
CA SER A 102 -14.39 -6.45 -6.51
C SER A 102 -13.83 -5.51 -5.45
N SER A 103 -14.11 -4.20 -5.53
CA SER A 103 -13.89 -3.26 -4.43
C SER A 103 -15.17 -2.72 -3.86
N ILE A 104 -15.21 -2.64 -2.53
CA ILE A 104 -16.17 -1.79 -1.83
C ILE A 104 -15.44 -0.53 -1.37
N THR A 105 -16.04 0.62 -1.65
CA THR A 105 -15.59 1.88 -1.05
C THR A 105 -16.37 2.16 0.22
N THR A 106 -15.69 2.14 1.37
CA THR A 106 -16.26 2.51 2.67
C THR A 106 -16.48 4.02 2.81
N SER A 107 -15.82 4.82 1.95
CA SER A 107 -15.84 6.29 1.98
C SER A 107 -16.70 6.94 0.88
N GLY A 108 -17.28 6.14 -0.03
CA GLY A 108 -17.98 6.62 -1.23
C GLY A 108 -17.04 7.10 -2.36
N ASN A 109 -15.73 7.12 -2.12
CA ASN A 109 -14.74 7.44 -3.14
C ASN A 109 -14.30 6.16 -3.87
N LYS A 110 -14.64 6.04 -5.16
CA LYS A 110 -14.28 4.89 -6.03
C LYS A 110 -12.77 4.64 -6.12
N SER A 111 -11.94 5.66 -5.90
CA SER A 111 -10.48 5.56 -5.92
C SER A 111 -9.87 5.12 -4.58
N LEU A 112 -10.71 4.91 -3.57
CA LEU A 112 -10.38 4.38 -2.24
C LEU A 112 -11.20 3.11 -2.00
N GLY A 113 -11.08 2.16 -2.94
CA GLY A 113 -11.60 0.81 -2.76
C GLY A 113 -10.72 0.06 -1.76
N GLU A 114 -11.34 -0.51 -0.73
CA GLU A 114 -10.70 -1.44 0.19
C GLU A 114 -11.10 -2.86 -0.24
N ASP A 115 -10.14 -3.80 -0.21
CA ASP A 115 -10.46 -5.20 -0.40
C ASP A 115 -11.45 -5.66 0.67
N PHE A 116 -12.33 -6.60 0.31
CA PHE A 116 -13.31 -7.16 1.24
C PHE A 116 -12.70 -7.64 2.55
N ASP A 117 -11.51 -8.25 2.50
CA ASP A 117 -10.80 -8.73 3.68
C ASP A 117 -10.41 -7.59 4.63
N PHE A 118 -10.00 -6.43 4.08
CA PHE A 118 -9.66 -5.26 4.90
C PHE A 118 -10.89 -4.67 5.59
N ILE A 119 -12.01 -4.56 4.87
CA ILE A 119 -13.28 -4.07 5.42
C ILE A 119 -13.79 -5.03 6.49
N LEU A 120 -13.74 -6.33 6.23
CA LEU A 120 -14.10 -7.37 7.20
C LEU A 120 -13.17 -7.33 8.41
N GLU A 121 -11.87 -7.11 8.24
CA GLU A 121 -10.91 -6.99 9.34
C GLU A 121 -11.24 -5.77 10.21
N GLU A 122 -11.54 -4.62 9.61
CA GLU A 122 -11.91 -3.41 10.35
C GLU A 122 -13.24 -3.58 11.09
N LYS A 123 -14.25 -4.18 10.45
CA LYS A 123 -15.50 -4.54 11.11
C LYS A 123 -15.30 -5.56 12.23
N ASN A 124 -14.42 -6.54 12.05
CA ASN A 124 -14.08 -7.52 13.07
C ASN A 124 -13.36 -6.87 14.25
N LYS A 125 -12.44 -5.92 14.02
CA LYS A 125 -11.80 -5.11 15.08
C LYS A 125 -12.84 -4.32 15.87
N GLN A 126 -13.80 -3.70 15.20
CA GLN A 126 -14.90 -2.97 15.84
C GLN A 126 -15.76 -3.90 16.70
N LEU A 127 -16.18 -5.05 16.17
CA LEU A 127 -16.96 -6.05 16.91
C LEU A 127 -16.22 -6.57 18.15
N LYS A 128 -14.94 -6.91 18.01
CA LYS A 128 -14.09 -7.35 19.13
C LYS A 128 -13.94 -6.30 20.22
N SER A 129 -14.04 -5.00 19.89
CA SER A 129 -13.97 -3.93 20.89
C SER A 129 -15.15 -3.92 21.87
N TRP A 130 -16.28 -4.53 21.49
CA TRP A 130 -17.46 -4.68 22.33
C TRP A 130 -17.43 -5.93 23.22
N MET A 131 -16.49 -6.84 22.98
CA MET A 131 -16.42 -8.09 23.71
C MET A 131 -15.64 -7.92 25.03
N PRO A 132 -16.01 -8.66 26.07
CA PRO A 132 -15.22 -8.68 27.30
C PRO A 132 -13.81 -9.21 27.03
N LYS A 133 -12.85 -8.81 27.87
CA LYS A 133 -11.47 -9.33 27.80
C LYS A 133 -11.47 -10.83 28.08
N GLY A 134 -10.80 -11.60 27.22
CA GLY A 134 -10.75 -13.07 27.30
C GLY A 134 -11.28 -13.72 26.03
N VAL A 135 -11.46 -15.05 26.06
CA VAL A 135 -12.06 -15.79 24.95
C VAL A 135 -13.58 -15.62 25.01
N PRO A 136 -14.22 -14.94 24.04
CA PRO A 136 -15.66 -14.73 24.04
C PRO A 136 -16.37 -16.05 23.71
N THR A 137 -17.48 -16.34 24.38
CA THR A 137 -18.33 -17.49 24.06
C THR A 137 -19.18 -17.22 22.81
N ASP A 138 -19.68 -18.27 22.17
CA ASP A 138 -20.55 -18.16 20.97
C ASP A 138 -21.77 -17.28 21.21
N LYS A 139 -22.35 -17.34 22.42
CA LYS A 139 -23.48 -16.50 22.81
C LYS A 139 -23.11 -15.02 22.83
N ILE A 140 -21.91 -14.67 23.29
CA ILE A 140 -21.40 -13.29 23.29
C ILE A 140 -21.16 -12.83 21.86
N TRP A 141 -20.52 -13.65 21.02
CA TRP A 141 -20.33 -13.38 19.60
C TRP A 141 -21.66 -13.06 18.90
N LEU A 142 -22.65 -13.95 19.04
CA LEU A 142 -23.97 -13.76 18.44
C LEU A 142 -24.66 -12.50 18.94
N THR A 143 -24.56 -12.20 20.23
CA THR A 143 -25.19 -11.02 20.83
C THR A 143 -24.57 -9.73 20.30
N VAL A 144 -23.24 -9.64 20.25
CA VAL A 144 -22.52 -8.46 19.75
C VAL A 144 -22.76 -8.27 18.26
N CYS A 145 -22.63 -9.33 17.45
CA CYS A 145 -22.83 -9.24 16.01
C CYS A 145 -24.26 -8.81 15.64
N ARG A 146 -25.29 -9.36 16.31
CA ARG A 146 -26.70 -9.00 16.04
C ARG A 146 -27.03 -7.57 16.47
N ASN A 147 -26.37 -7.05 17.50
CA ASN A 147 -26.63 -5.72 18.05
C ASN A 147 -25.62 -4.66 17.61
N ASN A 148 -24.71 -4.94 16.67
CA ASN A 148 -23.60 -4.05 16.32
C ASN A 148 -24.05 -2.62 15.99
N LYS A 149 -25.13 -2.46 15.22
CA LYS A 149 -25.67 -1.15 14.83
C LYS A 149 -26.17 -0.33 16.02
N LEU A 150 -26.82 -0.99 16.99
CA LEU A 150 -27.28 -0.35 18.23
C LEU A 150 -26.08 0.06 19.10
N LEU A 151 -25.07 -0.80 19.19
CA LEU A 151 -23.84 -0.53 19.93
C LEU A 151 -23.06 0.65 19.31
N GLU A 152 -22.93 0.72 17.98
CA GLU A 152 -22.34 1.86 17.27
C GLU A 152 -23.11 3.15 17.57
N THR A 153 -24.44 3.12 17.49
CA THR A 153 -25.29 4.29 17.80
C THR A 153 -25.12 4.75 19.25
N PHE A 154 -25.09 3.81 20.20
CA PHE A 154 -24.86 4.10 21.62
C PHE A 154 -23.47 4.71 21.85
N LYS A 155 -22.44 4.23 21.14
CA LYS A 155 -21.09 4.78 21.21
C LYS A 155 -21.07 6.23 20.77
N ASP A 156 -21.64 6.52 19.61
CA ASP A 156 -21.67 7.87 19.04
C ASP A 156 -22.44 8.83 19.96
N HIS A 157 -23.58 8.37 20.48
CA HIS A 157 -24.36 9.14 21.46
C HIS A 157 -23.56 9.42 22.75
N SER A 158 -22.89 8.41 23.31
CA SER A 158 -22.08 8.55 24.52
C SER A 158 -20.90 9.50 24.29
N VAL A 159 -20.16 9.33 23.19
CA VAL A 159 -19.04 10.21 22.82
C VAL A 159 -19.49 11.66 22.68
N SER A 160 -20.65 11.89 22.05
CA SER A 160 -21.22 13.23 21.90
C SER A 160 -21.66 13.83 23.24
N THR A 161 -22.32 13.04 24.09
CA THR A 161 -22.83 13.46 25.41
C THR A 161 -21.69 13.84 26.34
N PHE A 162 -20.61 13.06 26.36
CA PHE A 162 -19.46 13.30 27.22
C PHE A 162 -18.43 14.27 26.60
N ASN A 163 -18.72 14.83 25.42
CA ASN A 163 -17.82 15.69 24.65
C ASN A 163 -16.40 15.11 24.54
N ILE A 164 -16.31 13.79 24.41
CA ILE A 164 -15.02 13.10 24.29
C ILE A 164 -14.52 13.38 22.88
N LYS A 165 -13.40 14.10 22.75
CA LYS A 165 -12.73 14.27 21.47
C LYS A 165 -12.34 12.88 20.94
N SER A 166 -13.15 12.33 20.04
CA SER A 166 -12.80 11.09 19.38
C SER A 166 -11.62 11.38 18.44
N ASN A 167 -10.42 11.02 18.85
CA ASN A 167 -9.33 10.88 17.89
C ASN A 167 -9.70 9.68 17.00
N LYS A 168 -10.41 9.93 15.89
CA LYS A 168 -10.65 8.96 14.81
C LYS A 168 -9.37 8.68 14.02
N GLY A 169 -8.26 8.45 14.71
CA GLY A 169 -6.96 8.18 14.13
C GLY A 169 -6.43 6.87 14.66
N ASN A 170 -6.51 5.81 13.86
CA ASN A 170 -5.71 4.63 14.09
C ASN A 170 -4.22 4.98 13.93
N SER A 171 -3.46 4.68 14.98
CA SER A 171 -1.99 4.63 15.08
C SER A 171 -1.24 5.96 14.93
N ARG A 172 -0.43 6.29 15.96
CA ARG A 172 0.77 7.15 15.92
C ARG A 172 0.77 8.16 14.76
N SER A 173 0.17 9.34 14.95
CA SER A 173 0.56 10.49 14.13
C SER A 173 2.07 10.66 14.32
N LEU A 174 2.84 10.32 13.28
CA LEU A 174 4.30 10.43 13.30
C LEU A 174 4.75 11.89 13.15
N GLY A 175 3.82 12.85 13.05
CA GLY A 175 4.11 14.27 12.80
C GLY A 175 4.83 14.52 11.47
N ILE A 176 4.68 13.61 10.50
CA ILE A 176 5.40 13.69 9.21
C ILE A 176 4.65 14.52 8.17
N GLU A 177 3.50 15.13 8.48
CA GLU A 177 2.73 15.91 7.51
C GLU A 177 3.55 17.09 6.95
N ASN A 178 4.32 17.75 7.82
CA ASN A 178 5.20 18.85 7.44
C ASN A 178 6.34 18.38 6.52
N SER A 179 6.99 17.26 6.86
CA SER A 179 8.06 16.67 6.04
C SER A 179 7.54 16.20 4.68
N THR A 180 6.35 15.60 4.66
CA THR A 180 5.69 15.15 3.42
C THR A 180 5.31 16.34 2.55
N SER A 181 4.82 17.43 3.15
CA SER A 181 4.48 18.66 2.44
C SER A 181 5.72 19.35 1.87
N ALA A 182 6.80 19.45 2.65
CA ALA A 182 8.08 19.98 2.19
C ALA A 182 8.65 19.17 1.01
N TYR A 183 8.57 17.83 1.07
CA TYR A 183 8.99 16.96 -0.01
C TYR A 183 8.14 17.13 -1.28
N ARG A 184 6.81 17.24 -1.14
CA ARG A 184 5.91 17.53 -2.27
C ARG A 184 6.18 18.89 -2.92
N ILE A 185 6.48 19.92 -2.12
CA ILE A 185 6.88 21.23 -2.62
C ILE A 185 8.20 21.13 -3.39
N LEU A 186 9.17 20.36 -2.86
CA LEU A 186 10.43 20.11 -3.54
C LEU A 186 10.21 19.45 -4.90
N LEU A 187 9.44 18.35 -4.96
CA LEU A 187 9.13 17.63 -6.21
C LEU A 187 8.49 18.54 -7.28
N ARG A 188 7.61 19.45 -6.86
CA ARG A 188 6.98 20.43 -7.75
C ARG A 188 7.96 21.51 -8.21
N LYS A 189 8.80 22.03 -7.30
CA LYS A 189 9.84 23.00 -7.64
C LYS A 189 10.88 22.44 -8.60
N THR A 190 11.20 21.15 -8.47
CA THR A 190 12.16 20.47 -9.34
C THR A 190 11.54 19.95 -10.63
N ASP A 191 10.24 20.19 -10.85
CA ASP A 191 9.45 19.65 -11.96
C ASP A 191 9.71 18.16 -12.22
N TYR A 192 9.91 17.38 -11.14
CA TYR A 192 10.37 16.00 -11.24
C TYR A 192 9.34 15.08 -11.91
N LEU A 193 8.07 15.50 -11.88
CA LEU A 193 6.94 14.82 -12.53
C LEU A 193 6.47 15.55 -13.80
N GLY A 194 7.21 16.60 -14.21
CA GLY A 194 7.00 17.34 -15.45
C GLY A 194 7.33 16.51 -16.68
N LYS A 195 6.61 16.79 -17.76
CA LYS A 195 6.48 15.97 -18.98
C LYS A 195 7.84 15.57 -19.60
N ASN A 196 7.91 14.31 -20.03
CA ASN A 196 8.92 13.66 -20.91
C ASN A 196 10.03 12.78 -20.29
N GLN A 197 10.10 12.54 -18.97
CA GLN A 197 11.11 11.59 -18.46
C GLN A 197 10.77 10.10 -18.64
N PHE A 198 9.54 9.77 -19.05
CA PHE A 198 9.13 8.38 -19.32
C PHE A 198 9.26 7.97 -20.80
N GLN A 199 9.70 8.86 -21.70
CA GLN A 199 9.92 8.50 -23.12
C GLN A 199 11.15 7.61 -23.34
N GLY A 200 12.08 7.54 -22.39
CA GLY A 200 13.28 6.70 -22.49
C GLY A 200 13.04 5.19 -22.40
N TRP A 201 11.85 4.74 -21.97
CA TRP A 201 11.53 3.30 -21.89
C TRP A 201 11.04 2.70 -23.22
N LEU A 202 10.78 3.53 -24.24
CA LEU A 202 10.37 3.09 -25.58
C LEU A 202 11.53 2.93 -26.57
N LEU A 203 12.78 3.22 -26.16
CA LEU A 203 13.97 3.13 -27.02
C LEU A 203 14.98 2.05 -26.60
N MET A 204 14.59 1.10 -25.75
CA MET A 204 15.35 -0.15 -25.54
C MET A 204 14.55 -1.35 -26.07
N LYS A 205 14.20 -1.27 -27.36
CA LYS A 205 13.95 -2.44 -28.20
C LYS A 205 15.00 -2.41 -29.31
N ASP A 206 16.09 -3.10 -29.05
CA ASP A 206 16.83 -3.93 -30.00
C ASP A 206 17.22 -5.20 -29.23
#